data_AF-A0A2E5ET57-F1
#
_entry.id   AF-A0A2E5ET57-F1
#
_cell.length_a   1.000
_cell.length_b   1.000
_cell.length_c   1.000
_cell.angle_alpha   90.00
_cell.angle_beta   90.00
_cell.angle_gamma   90.00
#
_symmetry.space_group_name_H-M   'P 1'
#
loop_
_entity.id
_entity.type
_entity.pdbx_description
1 polymer ?
#
loop_
_entity_poly.entity_id
_entity_poly.type
_entity_poly.pdbx_seq_one_letter_code
_entity_poly.pdbx_strand_id
1 'polypeptide(L)'
;MFLDFALLAKISTDDLLTYLGYVVAAFILFKMFVNSDNKVMFLVKIGITIVVVIWFQKQQKRPPYGLLYSILAAVAFMILWGGELAEAVGNLFTSGMDGGKGKVDKTAQLGKVESLRKQGKYDEAIDAAQLQLKKHKNDFDAIMLIASIQAEDMQNVELAASLLEGVVNHNKKISKKHKIYALNTMADWNLKYLKDPDAATANLEKIIEIAGGSKAAVSAEQRIAKMVDRETLLAADAPKQGKVMPKFERDIGLKGGTVQIKKEEIDPEQQAEEYVAHLHEHPNDWDTREKLAIIYLEHYQNVACAVEELEKMINGRGASREDCCRWLHMMADWQSRHARNPEAAHAALDRIIRRYPGTSWAHQAENAKSYIREN
;
A
#
# COMPACT_ATOMS: atom_id res chain seq x y z
N MET A 1 1.19 -45.21 36.19
CA MET A 1 -0.03 -44.87 36.95
C MET A 1 -1.16 -44.81 35.93
N PHE A 2 -1.69 -45.99 35.59
CA PHE A 2 -2.71 -46.17 34.56
C PHE A 2 -4.06 -45.80 35.18
N LEU A 3 -4.66 -44.71 34.73
CA LEU A 3 -6.05 -44.38 35.05
C LEU A 3 -6.94 -45.45 34.40
N ASP A 4 -7.76 -46.09 35.22
CA ASP A 4 -8.73 -47.12 34.85
C ASP A 4 -9.65 -46.65 33.72
N PHE A 5 -9.42 -47.18 32.51
CA PHE A 5 -10.29 -46.96 31.35
C PHE A 5 -11.72 -47.52 31.55
N ALA A 6 -11.93 -48.36 32.57
CA ALA A 6 -13.23 -48.92 32.91
C ALA A 6 -14.19 -47.92 33.59
N LEU A 7 -13.68 -46.86 34.21
CA LEU A 7 -14.49 -45.83 34.86
C LEU A 7 -15.04 -44.78 33.88
N LEU A 8 -14.38 -44.59 32.73
CA LEU A 8 -14.82 -43.69 31.66
C LEU A 8 -15.95 -44.27 30.79
N ALA A 9 -16.13 -45.59 30.79
CA ALA A 9 -17.17 -46.27 29.99
C ALA A 9 -18.58 -46.19 30.59
N LYS A 10 -18.73 -45.61 31.80
CA LYS A 10 -20.01 -45.47 32.50
C LYS A 10 -20.54 -44.03 32.53
N ILE A 11 -19.80 -43.10 31.92
CA ILE A 11 -20.18 -41.70 31.83
C ILE A 11 -21.07 -41.55 30.60
N SER A 12 -22.33 -41.15 30.80
CA SER A 12 -23.25 -40.88 29.70
C SER A 12 -22.65 -39.83 28.77
N THR A 13 -22.91 -39.90 27.47
CA THR A 13 -22.48 -38.87 26.51
C THR A 13 -22.92 -37.46 26.92
N ASP A 14 -24.04 -37.38 27.65
CA ASP A 14 -24.58 -36.14 28.20
C ASP A 14 -23.74 -35.58 29.36
N ASP A 15 -23.17 -36.46 30.19
CA ASP A 15 -22.29 -36.06 31.29
C ASP A 15 -20.95 -35.53 30.74
N LEU A 16 -20.39 -36.19 29.71
CA LEU A 16 -19.16 -35.76 29.03
C LEU A 16 -19.29 -34.37 28.40
N LEU A 17 -20.41 -34.09 27.72
CA LEU A 17 -20.70 -32.77 27.14
C LEU A 17 -20.83 -31.69 28.24
N THR A 18 -21.43 -32.05 29.37
CA THR A 18 -21.59 -31.14 30.50
C THR A 18 -20.24 -30.81 31.14
N TYR A 19 -19.38 -31.80 31.36
CA TYR A 19 -18.02 -31.59 31.86
C TYR A 19 -17.16 -30.76 30.89
N LEU A 20 -17.25 -31.02 29.59
CA LEU A 20 -16.56 -30.23 28.56
C LEU A 20 -17.03 -28.76 28.60
N GLY A 21 -18.33 -28.52 28.74
CA GLY A 21 -18.91 -27.19 28.90
C GLY A 21 -18.34 -26.42 30.10
N TYR A 22 -18.24 -27.08 31.26
CA TYR A 22 -17.64 -26.46 32.45
C TYR A 22 -16.15 -26.16 32.27
N VAL A 23 -15.38 -27.03 31.62
CA VAL A 23 -13.95 -26.81 31.36
C VAL A 23 -13.75 -25.62 30.42
N VAL A 24 -14.54 -25.53 29.35
CA VAL A 24 -14.48 -24.41 28.41
C VAL A 24 -14.89 -23.10 29.10
N ALA A 25 -15.96 -23.11 29.90
CA ALA A 25 -16.38 -21.94 30.66
C ALA A 25 -15.31 -21.50 31.68
N ALA A 26 -14.69 -22.43 32.40
CA ALA A 26 -13.61 -22.15 33.33
C ALA A 26 -12.37 -21.57 32.63
N PHE A 27 -12.02 -22.08 31.45
CA PHE A 27 -10.92 -21.56 30.64
C PHE A 27 -11.18 -20.13 30.15
N ILE A 28 -12.40 -19.85 29.68
CA ILE A 28 -12.83 -18.52 29.26
C ILE A 28 -12.77 -17.55 30.45
N LEU A 29 -13.34 -17.93 31.59
CA LEU A 29 -13.31 -17.12 32.81
C LEU A 29 -11.88 -16.87 33.32
N PHE A 30 -10.99 -17.85 33.23
CA PHE A 30 -9.58 -17.71 33.58
C PHE A 30 -8.88 -16.69 32.66
N LYS A 31 -9.11 -16.80 31.34
CA LYS A 31 -8.55 -15.86 30.37
C LYS A 31 -9.08 -14.44 30.57
N MET A 32 -10.34 -14.29 30.94
CA MET A 32 -10.96 -13.00 31.26
C MET A 32 -10.43 -12.41 32.57
N PHE A 33 -10.19 -13.23 33.60
CA PHE A 33 -9.58 -12.80 34.86
C PHE A 33 -8.17 -12.23 34.66
N VAL A 34 -7.33 -12.92 33.88
CA VAL A 34 -5.95 -12.49 33.59
C VAL A 34 -5.91 -11.14 32.87
N ASN A 35 -6.88 -10.86 32.00
CA ASN A 35 -6.96 -9.63 31.21
C ASN A 35 -7.78 -8.50 31.89
N SER A 36 -8.37 -8.74 33.06
CA SER A 36 -9.18 -7.73 33.74
C SER A 36 -8.33 -6.70 34.48
N ASP A 37 -8.54 -5.41 34.19
CA ASP A 37 -7.84 -4.31 34.87
C ASP A 37 -8.20 -4.21 36.36
N ASN A 38 -9.44 -4.59 36.73
CA ASN A 38 -9.92 -4.60 38.11
C ASN A 38 -10.35 -6.00 38.57
N LYS A 39 -9.36 -6.77 39.03
CA LYS A 39 -9.53 -8.17 39.49
C LYS A 39 -10.53 -8.32 40.64
N VAL A 40 -10.64 -7.32 41.51
CA VAL A 40 -11.56 -7.36 42.68
C VAL A 40 -13.01 -7.28 42.20
N MET A 41 -13.31 -6.34 41.31
CA MET A 41 -14.66 -6.21 40.74
C MET A 41 -15.06 -7.47 39.94
N PHE A 42 -14.11 -8.08 39.23
CA PHE A 42 -14.34 -9.33 38.51
C PHE A 42 -14.72 -10.49 39.43
N LEU A 43 -14.01 -10.65 40.55
CA LEU A 43 -14.35 -11.67 41.56
C LEU A 43 -15.73 -11.42 42.20
N VAL A 44 -16.10 -10.17 42.43
CA VAL A 44 -17.44 -9.79 42.92
C VAL A 44 -18.52 -10.19 41.91
N LYS A 45 -18.32 -9.93 40.60
CA LYS A 45 -19.26 -10.35 39.55
C LYS A 45 -19.44 -11.87 39.47
N ILE A 46 -18.36 -12.63 39.60
CA ILE A 46 -18.42 -14.09 39.69
C ILE A 46 -19.25 -14.53 40.91
N GLY A 47 -19.00 -13.94 42.07
CA GLY A 47 -19.78 -14.19 43.29
C GLY A 47 -21.27 -13.93 43.10
N ILE A 48 -21.63 -12.78 42.51
CA ILE A 48 -23.03 -12.43 42.21
C ILE A 48 -23.64 -13.43 41.22
N THR A 49 -22.90 -13.84 40.19
CA THR A 49 -23.37 -14.80 39.18
C THR A 49 -23.65 -16.17 39.80
N ILE A 50 -22.78 -16.64 40.70
CA ILE A 50 -22.99 -17.90 41.44
C ILE A 50 -24.26 -17.81 42.30
N VAL A 51 -24.47 -16.70 43.01
CA VAL A 51 -25.67 -16.48 43.82
C VAL A 51 -26.94 -16.48 42.96
N VAL A 52 -26.92 -15.81 41.81
CA VAL A 52 -28.05 -15.76 40.85
C VAL A 52 -28.34 -17.15 40.28
N VAL A 53 -27.32 -17.94 39.94
CA VAL A 53 -27.47 -19.30 39.42
C VAL A 53 -28.04 -20.25 40.48
N ILE A 54 -27.55 -20.19 41.71
CA ILE A 54 -28.09 -21.00 42.84
C ILE A 54 -29.54 -20.61 43.12
N TRP A 55 -29.84 -19.31 43.11
CA TRP A 55 -31.21 -18.81 43.26
C TRP A 55 -32.12 -19.30 42.13
N PHE A 56 -31.65 -19.24 40.88
CA PHE A 56 -32.38 -19.71 39.70
C PHE A 56 -32.67 -21.22 39.77
N GLN A 57 -31.69 -22.04 40.12
CA GLN A 57 -31.87 -23.50 40.30
C GLN A 57 -32.93 -23.84 41.36
N LYS A 58 -33.06 -23.02 42.41
CA LYS A 58 -34.11 -23.19 43.43
C LYS A 58 -35.50 -22.81 42.91
N GLN A 59 -35.61 -21.78 42.06
CA GLN A 59 -36.89 -21.29 41.55
C GLN A 59 -37.46 -22.12 40.39
N GLN A 60 -36.61 -22.80 39.62
CA GLN A 60 -37.02 -23.66 38.51
C GLN A 60 -37.90 -24.85 38.96
N LYS A 61 -37.83 -25.23 40.25
CA LYS A 61 -38.64 -26.29 40.86
C LYS A 61 -40.07 -25.85 41.24
N ARG A 62 -40.48 -24.60 40.94
CA ARG A 62 -41.80 -24.04 41.29
C ARG A 62 -42.56 -23.56 40.03
N PRO A 63 -43.45 -24.37 39.43
CA PRO A 63 -44.35 -23.90 38.37
C PRO A 63 -45.40 -22.90 38.94
N PRO A 64 -45.90 -21.90 38.19
CA PRO A 64 -45.72 -21.61 36.76
C PRO A 64 -44.67 -20.52 36.42
N TYR A 65 -43.91 -20.03 37.40
CA TYR A 65 -43.10 -18.80 37.24
C TYR A 65 -41.72 -18.99 36.59
N GLY A 66 -41.35 -20.21 36.18
CA GLY A 66 -40.01 -20.51 35.65
C GLY A 66 -39.60 -19.67 34.43
N LEU A 67 -40.56 -19.30 33.58
CA LEU A 67 -40.32 -18.51 32.36
C LEU A 67 -40.05 -17.02 32.64
N LEU A 68 -40.70 -16.46 33.67
CA LEU A 68 -40.43 -15.09 34.11
C LEU A 68 -39.04 -14.97 34.74
N TYR A 69 -38.64 -15.97 35.53
CA TYR A 69 -37.33 -15.99 36.15
C TYR A 69 -36.18 -16.23 35.15
N SER A 70 -36.41 -16.96 34.06
CA SER A 70 -35.37 -17.14 33.02
C SER A 70 -35.10 -15.85 32.25
N ILE A 71 -36.14 -15.06 31.96
CA ILE A 71 -36.00 -13.75 31.33
C ILE A 71 -35.24 -12.79 32.26
N LEU A 72 -35.61 -12.74 33.55
CA LEU A 72 -34.90 -11.89 34.52
C LEU A 72 -33.44 -12.28 34.71
N ALA A 73 -33.12 -13.58 34.75
CA ALA A 73 -31.75 -14.07 34.82
C ALA A 73 -30.96 -13.73 33.56
N ALA A 74 -31.56 -13.87 32.37
CA ALA A 74 -30.92 -13.51 31.10
C ALA A 74 -30.61 -12.01 31.01
N VAL A 75 -31.54 -11.14 31.45
CA VAL A 75 -31.33 -9.69 31.48
C VAL A 75 -30.24 -9.33 32.49
N ALA A 76 -30.27 -9.90 33.70
CA ALA A 76 -29.23 -9.65 34.71
C ALA A 76 -27.84 -10.09 34.21
N PHE A 77 -27.76 -11.24 33.54
CA PHE A 77 -26.52 -11.75 32.96
C PHE A 77 -26.01 -10.84 31.83
N MET A 78 -26.90 -10.36 30.96
CA MET A 78 -26.57 -9.42 29.89
C MET A 78 -26.07 -8.09 30.42
N ILE A 79 -26.62 -7.58 31.54
CA ILE A 79 -26.15 -6.33 32.16
C ILE A 79 -24.79 -6.53 32.85
N LEU A 80 -24.60 -7.64 33.57
CA LEU A 80 -23.38 -7.91 34.32
C LEU A 80 -22.17 -8.24 33.43
N TRP A 81 -22.39 -9.03 32.38
CA TRP A 81 -21.35 -9.60 31.54
C TRP A 81 -21.38 -9.12 30.08
N GLY A 82 -22.39 -8.35 29.66
CA GLY A 82 -22.59 -7.97 28.26
C GLY A 82 -21.40 -7.23 27.64
N GLY A 83 -20.81 -6.27 28.37
CA GLY A 83 -19.61 -5.57 27.90
C GLY A 83 -18.40 -6.49 27.75
N GLU A 84 -18.15 -7.33 28.75
CA GLU A 84 -16.99 -8.22 28.79
C GLU A 84 -17.12 -9.40 27.80
N LEU A 85 -18.33 -9.91 27.58
CA LEU A 85 -18.62 -10.93 26.57
C LEU A 85 -18.56 -10.37 25.15
N ALA A 86 -19.06 -9.16 24.91
CA ALA A 86 -18.92 -8.49 23.61
C ALA A 86 -17.45 -8.30 23.26
N GLU A 87 -16.63 -7.89 24.22
CA GLU A 87 -15.20 -7.74 24.04
C GLU A 87 -14.47 -9.09 23.88
N ALA A 88 -14.87 -10.14 24.62
CA ALA A 88 -14.29 -11.47 24.49
C ALA A 88 -14.62 -12.14 23.15
N VAL A 89 -15.88 -12.04 22.69
CA VAL A 89 -16.33 -12.54 21.37
C VAL A 89 -15.71 -11.72 20.25
N GLY A 90 -15.67 -10.39 20.39
CA GLY A 90 -14.98 -9.49 19.47
C GLY A 90 -13.49 -9.84 19.35
N ASN A 91 -12.81 -10.09 20.47
CA ASN A 91 -11.41 -10.50 20.48
C ASN A 91 -11.17 -11.91 19.90
N LEU A 92 -12.10 -12.85 20.03
CA LEU A 92 -12.00 -14.19 19.43
C LEU A 92 -12.15 -14.15 17.91
N PHE A 93 -13.07 -13.33 17.39
CA PHE A 93 -13.25 -13.13 15.95
C PHE A 93 -12.13 -12.28 15.33
N THR A 94 -11.71 -11.20 15.99
CA THR A 94 -10.69 -10.29 15.47
C THR A 94 -9.27 -10.84 15.60
N SER A 95 -8.95 -11.63 16.63
CA SER A 95 -7.61 -12.22 16.76
C SER A 95 -7.27 -13.24 15.67
N GLY A 96 -8.28 -13.86 15.05
CA GLY A 96 -8.11 -14.75 13.89
C GLY A 96 -7.95 -14.01 12.56
N MET A 97 -8.50 -12.79 12.43
CA MET A 97 -8.45 -12.01 11.19
C MET A 97 -7.34 -10.96 11.16
N ASP A 98 -7.02 -10.29 12.28
CA ASP A 98 -6.28 -9.02 12.23
C ASP A 98 -4.87 -9.04 12.86
N GLY A 99 -4.42 -10.21 13.32
CA GLY A 99 -3.03 -10.39 13.76
C GLY A 99 -2.67 -9.53 14.98
N GLY A 100 -3.21 -9.91 16.15
CA GLY A 100 -2.68 -9.52 17.46
C GLY A 100 -3.00 -8.09 17.94
N LYS A 101 -3.37 -7.98 19.21
CA LYS A 101 -3.78 -6.74 19.93
C LYS A 101 -2.75 -5.59 19.95
N GLY A 102 -1.56 -5.76 19.38
CA GLY A 102 -0.52 -4.73 19.37
C GLY A 102 -0.75 -3.58 18.38
N LYS A 103 -1.61 -3.76 17.36
CA LYS A 103 -1.87 -2.72 16.35
C LYS A 103 -2.88 -1.66 16.81
N VAL A 104 -3.84 -2.03 17.67
CA VAL A 104 -4.99 -1.17 18.04
C VAL A 104 -4.58 0.03 18.93
N ASP A 105 -3.66 -0.17 19.88
CA ASP A 105 -3.19 0.93 20.74
C ASP A 105 -2.25 1.89 19.99
N LYS A 106 -1.43 1.35 19.07
CA LYS A 106 -0.54 2.16 18.22
C LYS A 106 -1.34 3.05 17.25
N THR A 107 -2.38 2.52 16.61
CA THR A 107 -3.23 3.32 15.70
C THR A 107 -4.05 4.36 16.46
N ALA A 108 -4.54 4.06 17.67
CA ALA A 108 -5.24 5.03 18.50
C ALA A 108 -4.33 6.20 18.94
N GLN A 109 -3.08 5.92 19.31
CA GLN A 109 -2.12 6.95 19.72
C GLN A 109 -1.67 7.83 18.54
N LEU A 110 -1.44 7.24 17.35
CA LEU A 110 -1.16 8.00 16.13
C LEU A 110 -2.35 8.85 15.70
N GLY A 111 -3.59 8.37 15.90
CA GLY A 111 -4.80 9.15 15.65
C GLY A 111 -4.89 10.43 16.50
N LYS A 112 -4.34 10.42 17.72
CA LYS A 112 -4.24 11.64 18.55
C LYS A 112 -3.29 12.67 17.92
N VAL A 113 -2.14 12.22 17.43
CA VAL A 113 -1.16 13.10 16.77
C VAL A 113 -1.77 13.71 15.51
N GLU A 114 -2.43 12.91 14.68
CA GLU A 114 -3.12 13.40 13.48
C GLU A 114 -4.23 14.40 13.80
N SER A 115 -4.98 14.18 14.88
CA SER A 115 -6.00 15.12 15.34
C SER A 115 -5.39 16.46 15.73
N LEU A 116 -4.27 16.45 16.47
CA LEU A 116 -3.56 17.67 16.85
C LEU A 116 -2.96 18.40 15.63
N ARG A 117 -2.40 17.64 14.67
CA ARG A 117 -1.92 18.17 13.38
C ARG A 117 -3.04 18.88 12.62
N LYS A 118 -4.22 18.26 12.51
CA LYS A 118 -5.40 18.83 11.85
C LYS A 118 -5.94 20.08 12.55
N GLN A 119 -5.71 20.21 13.86
CA GLN A 119 -6.06 21.41 14.64
C GLN A 119 -5.02 22.54 14.51
N GLY A 120 -3.94 22.34 13.75
CA GLY A 120 -2.85 23.32 13.61
C GLY A 120 -1.90 23.37 14.82
N LYS A 121 -2.02 22.43 15.77
CA LYS A 121 -1.22 22.37 16.99
C LYS A 121 0.03 21.51 16.78
N TYR A 122 0.94 21.99 15.93
CA TYR A 122 2.07 21.20 15.45
C TYR A 122 3.06 20.82 16.57
N ASP A 123 3.37 21.74 17.49
CA ASP A 123 4.26 21.45 18.62
C ASP A 123 3.68 20.39 19.56
N GLU A 124 2.39 20.50 19.93
CA GLU A 124 1.70 19.50 20.75
C GLU A 124 1.62 18.13 20.04
N ALA A 125 1.47 18.13 18.72
CA ALA A 125 1.47 16.92 17.90
C ALA A 125 2.84 16.22 17.93
N ILE A 126 3.92 16.99 17.76
CA ILE A 126 5.29 16.48 17.84
C ILE A 126 5.57 15.91 19.23
N ASP A 127 5.22 16.62 20.30
CA ASP A 127 5.41 16.15 21.67
C ASP A 127 4.68 14.83 21.95
N ALA A 128 3.44 14.70 21.46
CA ALA A 128 2.66 13.48 21.57
C ALA A 128 3.32 12.30 20.81
N ALA A 129 3.86 12.53 19.61
CA ALA A 129 4.59 11.53 18.84
C ALA A 129 5.93 11.16 19.50
N GLN A 130 6.65 12.12 20.09
CA GLN A 130 7.88 11.86 20.83
C GLN A 130 7.61 11.04 22.10
N LEU A 131 6.49 11.25 22.77
CA LEU A 131 6.08 10.43 23.91
C LEU A 131 5.86 8.97 23.49
N GLN A 132 5.30 8.75 22.30
CA GLN A 132 5.19 7.41 21.71
C GLN A 132 6.56 6.81 21.42
N LEU A 133 7.51 7.59 20.90
CA LEU A 133 8.89 7.13 20.68
C LEU A 133 9.62 6.77 21.98
N LYS A 134 9.33 7.46 23.10
CA LYS A 134 9.87 7.07 24.41
C LYS A 134 9.42 5.66 24.82
N LYS A 135 8.17 5.29 24.52
CA LYS A 135 7.62 3.94 24.76
C LYS A 135 8.11 2.93 23.72
N HIS A 136 8.18 3.33 22.45
CA HIS A 136 8.57 2.51 21.31
C HIS A 136 9.73 3.17 20.55
N LYS A 137 10.97 2.97 21.04
CA LYS A 137 12.19 3.65 20.56
C LYS A 137 12.52 3.54 19.07
N ASN A 138 11.85 2.68 18.30
CA ASN A 138 12.08 2.49 16.86
C ASN A 138 10.77 2.48 16.06
N ASP A 139 9.76 3.20 16.53
CA ASP A 139 8.50 3.31 15.82
C ASP A 139 8.65 4.19 14.57
N PHE A 140 8.81 3.54 13.42
CA PHE A 140 9.01 4.23 12.14
C PHE A 140 7.84 5.15 11.79
N ASP A 141 6.61 4.75 12.09
CA ASP A 141 5.42 5.53 11.74
C ASP A 141 5.38 6.84 12.54
N ALA A 142 5.75 6.80 13.82
CA ALA A 142 5.86 8.00 14.65
C ALA A 142 7.01 8.92 14.18
N ILE A 143 8.14 8.36 13.74
CA ILE A 143 9.26 9.16 13.20
C ILE A 143 8.85 9.84 11.89
N MET A 144 8.22 9.11 10.97
CA MET A 144 7.72 9.68 9.72
C MET A 144 6.68 10.77 9.97
N LEU A 145 5.80 10.58 10.96
CA LEU A 145 4.79 11.57 11.30
C LEU A 145 5.43 12.87 11.81
N ILE A 146 6.41 12.78 12.72
CA ILE A 146 7.19 13.95 13.18
C ILE A 146 7.87 14.65 12.01
N ALA A 147 8.56 13.89 11.15
CA ALA A 147 9.26 14.45 9.99
C ALA A 147 8.28 15.15 9.02
N SER A 148 7.10 14.55 8.78
CA SER A 148 6.08 15.15 7.91
C SER A 148 5.50 16.44 8.47
N ILE A 149 5.24 16.51 9.79
CA ILE A 149 4.76 17.73 10.44
C ILE A 149 5.80 18.85 10.28
N GLN A 150 7.08 18.52 10.48
CA GLN A 150 8.17 19.49 10.35
C GLN A 150 8.33 19.99 8.91
N ALA A 151 8.41 19.08 7.94
CA ALA A 151 8.63 19.45 6.54
C ALA A 151 7.41 20.11 5.88
N GLU A 152 6.21 19.57 6.10
CA GLU A 152 5.00 19.96 5.37
C GLU A 152 4.24 21.09 6.05
N ASP A 153 4.11 21.06 7.37
CA ASP A 153 3.27 22.03 8.09
C ASP A 153 4.10 23.19 8.64
N MET A 154 5.29 22.90 9.19
CA MET A 154 6.18 23.93 9.76
C MET A 154 7.20 24.47 8.75
N GLN A 155 7.21 23.93 7.52
CA GLN A 155 8.15 24.27 6.44
C GLN A 155 9.64 24.15 6.83
N ASN A 156 9.94 23.31 7.82
CA ASN A 156 11.30 23.05 8.30
C ASN A 156 11.80 21.71 7.75
N VAL A 157 12.17 21.73 6.48
CA VAL A 157 12.64 20.55 5.74
C VAL A 157 13.99 20.05 6.26
N GLU A 158 14.86 20.97 6.70
CA GLU A 158 16.19 20.65 7.23
C GLU A 158 16.10 19.80 8.49
N LEU A 159 15.22 20.17 9.43
CA LEU A 159 15.04 19.43 10.68
C LEU A 159 14.43 18.05 10.39
N ALA A 160 13.44 17.98 9.49
CA ALA A 160 12.86 16.71 9.05
C ALA A 160 13.90 15.79 8.38
N ALA A 161 14.75 16.35 7.51
CA ALA A 161 15.82 15.63 6.84
C ALA A 161 16.82 15.06 7.86
N SER A 162 17.28 15.87 8.82
CA SER A 162 18.22 15.42 9.86
C SER A 162 17.68 14.25 10.69
N LEU A 163 16.38 14.26 10.99
CA LEU A 163 15.70 13.18 11.71
C LEU A 163 15.70 11.88 10.89
N LEU A 164 15.38 11.97 9.60
CA LEU A 164 15.35 10.82 8.69
C LEU A 164 16.75 10.31 8.33
N GLU A 165 17.77 11.17 8.25
CA GLU A 165 19.15 10.75 8.10
C GLU A 165 19.64 9.94 9.31
N GLY A 166 19.28 10.36 10.52
CA GLY A 166 19.52 9.60 11.75
C GLY A 166 18.95 8.17 11.67
N VAL A 167 17.73 8.04 11.15
CA VAL A 167 17.05 6.76 10.91
C VAL A 167 17.77 5.90 9.88
N VAL A 168 18.10 6.48 8.72
CA VAL A 168 18.71 5.75 7.60
C VAL A 168 20.12 5.26 7.97
N ASN A 169 20.94 6.13 8.57
CA ASN A 169 22.36 5.86 8.81
C ASN A 169 22.62 5.10 10.12
N HIS A 170 21.95 5.46 11.21
CA HIS A 170 22.30 4.95 12.55
C HIS A 170 21.38 3.83 13.04
N ASN A 171 20.18 3.69 12.48
CA ASN A 171 19.21 2.71 12.96
C ASN A 171 19.30 1.38 12.19
N LYS A 172 20.00 0.40 12.78
CA LYS A 172 20.11 -0.97 12.22
C LYS A 172 18.83 -1.80 12.35
N LYS A 173 17.89 -1.41 13.22
CA LYS A 173 16.64 -2.16 13.46
C LYS A 173 15.54 -1.84 12.45
N ILE A 174 15.69 -0.76 11.69
CA ILE A 174 14.70 -0.33 10.70
C ILE A 174 14.90 -1.10 9.40
N SER A 175 13.80 -1.63 8.87
CA SER A 175 13.80 -2.43 7.66
C SER A 175 14.32 -1.65 6.46
N LYS A 176 14.93 -2.35 5.49
CA LYS A 176 15.38 -1.72 4.23
C LYS A 176 14.23 -0.97 3.53
N LYS A 177 13.01 -1.53 3.56
CA LYS A 177 11.82 -0.91 2.97
C LYS A 177 11.52 0.46 3.58
N HIS A 178 11.60 0.58 4.90
CA HIS A 178 11.38 1.84 5.61
C HIS A 178 12.49 2.88 5.29
N LYS A 179 13.74 2.44 5.17
CA LYS A 179 14.83 3.34 4.74
C LYS A 179 14.62 3.88 3.33
N ILE A 180 14.23 3.01 2.40
CA ILE A 180 13.89 3.39 1.02
C ILE A 180 12.69 4.36 1.00
N TYR A 181 11.68 4.13 1.84
CA TYR A 181 10.53 5.03 1.95
C TYR A 181 10.96 6.42 2.45
N ALA A 182 11.74 6.49 3.53
CA ALA A 182 12.24 7.75 4.07
C ALA A 182 13.07 8.53 3.04
N LEU A 183 13.99 7.86 2.32
CA LEU A 183 14.80 8.50 1.28
C LEU A 183 13.97 9.02 0.11
N ASN A 184 12.92 8.29 -0.31
CA ASN A 184 12.00 8.78 -1.34
C ASN A 184 11.27 10.04 -0.87
N THR A 185 10.78 10.03 0.36
CA THR A 185 10.10 11.20 0.95
C THR A 185 11.03 12.39 1.06
N MET A 186 12.29 12.19 1.47
CA MET A 186 13.29 13.27 1.50
C MET A 186 13.57 13.82 0.10
N ALA A 187 13.68 12.97 -0.92
CA ALA A 187 13.84 13.42 -2.31
C ALA A 187 12.63 14.26 -2.77
N ASP A 188 11.41 13.83 -2.45
CA ASP A 188 10.19 14.57 -2.77
C ASP A 188 10.14 15.93 -2.07
N TRP A 189 10.53 16.00 -0.79
CA TRP A 189 10.58 17.26 -0.04
C TRP A 189 11.65 18.21 -0.58
N ASN A 190 12.82 17.71 -0.97
CA ASN A 190 13.87 18.53 -1.58
C ASN A 190 13.39 19.13 -2.91
N LEU A 191 12.69 18.36 -3.74
CA LEU A 191 12.13 18.87 -5.00
C LEU A 191 10.96 19.83 -4.79
N LYS A 192 10.10 19.57 -3.81
CA LYS A 192 8.89 20.37 -3.60
C LYS A 192 9.17 21.69 -2.90
N TYR A 193 9.94 21.65 -1.81
CA TYR A 193 10.09 22.77 -0.88
C TYR A 193 11.43 23.50 -1.05
N LEU A 194 12.54 22.77 -1.22
CA LEU A 194 13.88 23.35 -1.34
C LEU A 194 14.29 23.66 -2.79
N LYS A 195 13.56 23.08 -3.77
CA LYS A 195 13.88 23.14 -5.21
C LYS A 195 15.34 22.73 -5.47
N ASP A 196 15.77 21.69 -4.79
CA ASP A 196 17.15 21.19 -4.84
C ASP A 196 17.17 19.80 -5.50
N PRO A 197 17.36 19.74 -6.83
CA PRO A 197 17.43 18.47 -7.55
C PRO A 197 18.70 17.69 -7.24
N ASP A 198 19.79 18.35 -6.83
CA ASP A 198 21.06 17.69 -6.47
C ASP A 198 20.88 16.90 -5.18
N ALA A 199 20.31 17.54 -4.16
CA ALA A 199 19.98 16.87 -2.90
C ALA A 199 18.93 15.77 -3.06
N ALA A 200 17.99 15.93 -4.01
CA ALA A 200 17.03 14.88 -4.34
C ALA A 200 17.72 13.67 -5.01
N THR A 201 18.61 13.93 -5.96
CA THR A 201 19.40 12.91 -6.67
C THR A 201 20.27 12.13 -5.70
N ALA A 202 20.98 12.80 -4.79
CA ALA A 202 21.80 12.13 -3.77
C ALA A 202 20.99 11.18 -2.87
N ASN A 203 19.73 11.51 -2.55
CA ASN A 203 18.84 10.62 -1.80
C ASN A 203 18.38 9.42 -2.62
N LEU A 204 18.12 9.60 -3.92
CA LEU A 204 17.77 8.51 -4.84
C LEU A 204 18.96 7.57 -5.09
N GLU A 205 20.19 8.08 -5.19
CA GLU A 205 21.41 7.28 -5.30
C GLU A 205 21.59 6.34 -4.09
N LYS A 206 21.38 6.86 -2.87
CA LYS A 206 21.37 6.03 -1.65
C LYS A 206 20.33 4.91 -1.71
N ILE A 207 19.19 5.13 -2.37
CA ILE A 207 18.20 4.07 -2.59
C ILE A 207 18.78 2.98 -3.49
N ILE A 208 19.45 3.35 -4.58
CA ILE A 208 20.07 2.39 -5.51
C ILE A 208 21.07 1.51 -4.76
N GLU A 209 21.92 2.11 -3.91
CA GLU A 209 22.89 1.40 -3.07
C GLU A 209 22.21 0.42 -2.09
N ILE A 210 21.20 0.89 -1.34
CA ILE A 210 20.54 0.09 -0.29
C ILE A 210 19.69 -1.04 -0.90
N ALA A 211 19.04 -0.75 -2.03
CA ALA A 211 18.05 -1.61 -2.65
C ALA A 211 18.65 -2.64 -3.62
N GLY A 212 19.90 -2.46 -4.05
CA GLY A 212 20.72 -3.50 -4.70
C GLY A 212 20.06 -4.18 -5.90
N GLY A 213 19.76 -3.42 -6.96
CA GLY A 213 19.16 -3.94 -8.19
C GLY A 213 17.71 -4.43 -8.08
N SER A 214 17.05 -4.18 -6.94
CA SER A 214 15.61 -4.44 -6.79
C SER A 214 14.77 -3.40 -7.55
N LYS A 215 13.44 -3.63 -7.61
CA LYS A 215 12.50 -2.69 -8.27
C LYS A 215 12.61 -1.25 -7.77
N ALA A 216 12.93 -1.07 -6.48
CA ALA A 216 13.11 0.25 -5.89
C ALA A 216 14.34 0.99 -6.43
N ALA A 217 15.43 0.26 -6.73
CA ALA A 217 16.62 0.85 -7.35
C ALA A 217 16.30 1.33 -8.77
N VAL A 218 15.64 0.49 -9.58
CA VAL A 218 15.26 0.86 -10.95
C VAL A 218 14.30 2.05 -10.98
N SER A 219 13.34 2.09 -10.06
CA SER A 219 12.44 3.25 -9.93
C SER A 219 13.21 4.52 -9.57
N ALA A 220 14.24 4.43 -8.71
CA ALA A 220 15.08 5.58 -8.39
C ALA A 220 15.92 6.02 -9.60
N GLU A 221 16.53 5.09 -10.34
CA GLU A 221 17.27 5.37 -11.58
C GLU A 221 16.41 6.10 -12.62
N GLN A 222 15.16 5.65 -12.81
CA GLN A 222 14.21 6.31 -13.72
C GLN A 222 13.85 7.72 -13.28
N ARG A 223 13.76 7.97 -11.97
CA ARG A 223 13.48 9.31 -11.45
C ARG A 223 14.67 10.24 -11.65
N ILE A 224 15.90 9.75 -11.48
CA ILE A 224 17.11 10.52 -11.75
C ILE A 224 17.19 10.88 -13.24
N ALA A 225 16.89 9.94 -14.13
CA ALA A 225 16.88 10.17 -15.57
C ALA A 225 15.87 11.24 -16.02
N LYS A 226 14.81 11.46 -15.24
CA LYS A 226 13.76 12.46 -15.51
C LYS A 226 13.92 13.71 -14.65
N MET A 227 15.04 13.84 -13.94
CA MET A 227 15.25 14.96 -13.05
C MET A 227 15.30 16.25 -13.86
N VAL A 228 14.66 17.28 -13.32
CA VAL A 228 14.54 18.59 -13.95
C VAL A 228 15.56 19.51 -13.28
N ASP A 229 16.27 20.32 -14.07
CA ASP A 229 17.28 21.24 -13.56
C ASP A 229 16.69 22.25 -12.57
N ARG A 230 17.54 22.72 -11.65
CA ARG A 230 17.13 23.67 -10.62
C ARG A 230 16.52 24.94 -11.21
N GLU A 231 17.11 25.46 -12.28
CA GLU A 231 16.65 26.66 -12.95
C GLU A 231 15.23 26.48 -13.50
N THR A 232 14.96 25.33 -14.12
CA THR A 232 13.62 24.98 -14.63
C THR A 232 12.59 24.79 -13.50
N LEU A 233 12.99 24.26 -12.34
CA LEU A 233 12.12 24.16 -11.17
C LEU A 233 11.76 25.53 -10.58
N LEU A 234 12.70 26.46 -10.55
CA LEU A 234 12.47 27.84 -10.10
C LEU A 234 11.62 28.64 -11.12
N ALA A 235 11.85 28.43 -12.41
CA ALA A 235 11.08 29.05 -13.49
C ALA A 235 9.61 28.60 -13.50
N ALA A 236 9.32 27.37 -13.05
CA ALA A 236 7.96 26.85 -12.96
C ALA A 236 7.08 27.59 -11.91
N ASP A 237 7.70 28.08 -10.84
CA ASP A 237 7.02 28.83 -9.77
C ASP A 237 6.91 30.33 -10.08
N ALA A 238 7.66 30.82 -11.07
CA ALA A 238 7.50 32.18 -11.54
C ALA A 238 6.05 32.38 -12.04
N PRO A 239 5.40 33.52 -11.73
CA PRO A 239 4.06 33.79 -12.22
C PRO A 239 4.09 33.66 -13.74
N LYS A 240 3.37 32.66 -14.27
CA LYS A 240 3.29 32.41 -15.71
C LYS A 240 2.89 33.72 -16.36
N GLN A 241 3.84 34.37 -17.03
CA GLN A 241 3.53 35.53 -17.84
C GLN A 241 2.46 35.05 -18.81
N GLY A 242 1.24 35.57 -18.66
CA GLY A 242 0.10 35.10 -19.42
C GLY A 242 0.49 35.18 -20.88
N LYS A 243 0.70 34.02 -21.53
CA LYS A 243 0.91 33.99 -22.97
C LYS A 243 -0.28 34.71 -23.55
N VAL A 244 -0.06 35.89 -24.12
CA VAL A 244 -1.11 36.69 -24.75
C VAL A 244 -1.65 35.78 -25.84
N MET A 245 -2.81 35.19 -25.59
CA MET A 245 -3.49 34.43 -26.62
C MET A 245 -3.69 35.41 -27.77
N PRO A 246 -3.16 35.15 -28.97
CA PRO A 246 -3.52 35.96 -30.12
C PRO A 246 -5.05 35.94 -30.20
N LYS A 247 -5.66 37.12 -30.37
CA LYS A 247 -7.11 37.25 -30.50
C LYS A 247 -7.57 36.23 -31.53
N PHE A 248 -8.25 35.19 -31.08
CA PHE A 248 -8.85 34.21 -31.97
C PHE A 248 -10.04 34.92 -32.61
N GLU A 249 -9.92 35.33 -33.86
CA GLU A 249 -11.09 35.62 -34.67
C GLU A 249 -11.89 34.32 -34.71
N ARG A 250 -13.01 34.29 -33.99
CA ARG A 250 -14.00 33.22 -34.13
C ARG A 250 -14.62 33.39 -35.50
N ASP A 251 -13.96 32.89 -36.53
CA ASP A 251 -14.63 32.62 -37.80
C ASP A 251 -15.70 31.56 -37.52
N ILE A 252 -16.93 32.06 -37.38
CA ILE A 252 -18.14 31.28 -37.16
C ILE A 252 -18.41 30.49 -38.45
N GLY A 253 -17.70 29.38 -38.64
CA GLY A 253 -18.09 28.25 -39.49
C GLY A 253 -18.30 28.50 -40.99
N LEU A 254 -17.84 29.62 -41.58
CA LEU A 254 -18.07 29.90 -43.02
C LEU A 254 -16.82 29.87 -43.90
N LYS A 255 -15.64 29.63 -43.33
CA LYS A 255 -14.41 29.31 -44.09
C LYS A 255 -13.77 28.07 -43.48
N GLY A 256 -13.85 26.96 -44.21
CA GLY A 256 -13.39 25.63 -43.79
C GLY A 256 -11.87 25.51 -43.72
N GLY A 257 -11.25 26.17 -42.74
CA GLY A 257 -9.85 25.99 -42.41
C GLY A 257 -9.70 25.83 -40.91
N THR A 258 -9.64 24.59 -40.42
CA THR A 258 -9.11 24.33 -39.09
C THR A 258 -7.65 24.78 -39.08
N VAL A 259 -7.35 25.88 -38.39
CA VAL A 259 -5.96 26.26 -38.12
C VAL A 259 -5.39 25.20 -37.19
N GLN A 260 -4.75 24.19 -37.77
CA GLN A 260 -3.94 23.24 -37.02
C GLN A 260 -2.74 24.02 -36.50
N ILE A 261 -2.67 24.23 -35.18
CA ILE A 261 -1.46 24.69 -34.53
C ILE A 261 -0.43 23.57 -34.76
N LYS A 262 0.42 23.74 -35.77
CA LYS A 262 1.50 22.80 -36.07
C LYS A 262 2.48 22.91 -34.90
N LYS A 263 2.49 21.90 -34.03
CA LYS A 263 3.56 21.69 -33.04
C LYS A 263 4.88 21.82 -33.81
N GLU A 264 5.84 22.58 -33.31
CA GLU A 264 7.18 22.65 -33.91
C GLU A 264 7.66 21.21 -34.14
N GLU A 265 7.75 20.81 -35.41
CA GLU A 265 8.30 19.53 -35.83
C GLU A 265 9.78 19.59 -35.52
N ILE A 266 10.15 19.17 -34.31
CA ILE A 266 11.52 18.80 -34.01
C ILE A 266 11.84 17.62 -34.95
N ASP A 267 13.00 17.68 -35.59
CA ASP A 267 13.45 16.66 -36.51
C ASP A 267 13.49 15.28 -35.80
N PRO A 268 12.72 14.29 -36.27
CA PRO A 268 12.68 12.97 -35.66
C PRO A 268 14.04 12.26 -35.60
N GLU A 269 14.95 12.59 -36.53
CA GLU A 269 16.31 12.06 -36.54
C GLU A 269 17.12 12.60 -35.36
N GLN A 270 17.07 13.91 -35.12
CA GLN A 270 17.72 14.55 -33.98
C GLN A 270 17.15 14.04 -32.65
N GLN A 271 15.83 13.85 -32.56
CA GLN A 271 15.21 13.27 -31.36
C GLN A 271 15.66 11.83 -31.10
N ALA A 272 15.83 11.02 -32.15
CA ALA A 272 16.34 9.67 -32.00
C ALA A 272 17.78 9.67 -31.45
N GLU A 273 18.64 10.54 -31.97
CA GLU A 273 20.02 10.69 -31.49
C GLU A 273 20.08 11.16 -30.04
N GLU A 274 19.28 12.15 -29.67
CA GLU A 274 19.15 12.63 -28.28
C GLU A 274 18.68 11.51 -27.35
N TYR A 275 17.67 10.73 -27.75
CA TYR A 275 17.20 9.61 -26.94
C TYR A 275 18.22 8.48 -26.83
N VAL A 276 18.99 8.20 -27.89
CA VAL A 276 20.08 7.22 -27.83
C VAL A 276 21.16 7.69 -26.86
N ALA A 277 21.58 8.97 -26.95
CA ALA A 277 22.54 9.57 -26.04
C ALA A 277 22.05 9.52 -24.58
N HIS A 278 20.78 9.88 -24.35
CA HIS A 278 20.16 9.81 -23.02
C HIS A 278 20.10 8.39 -22.47
N LEU A 279 19.82 7.39 -23.30
CA LEU A 279 19.81 5.98 -22.89
C LEU A 279 21.20 5.42 -22.63
N HIS A 280 22.26 6.02 -23.18
CA HIS A 280 23.63 5.66 -22.82
C HIS A 280 23.96 6.07 -21.37
N GLU A 281 23.49 7.24 -20.94
CA GLU A 281 23.67 7.74 -19.56
C GLU A 281 22.67 7.08 -18.59
N HIS A 282 21.45 6.83 -19.06
CA HIS A 282 20.36 6.26 -18.27
C HIS A 282 19.74 5.01 -18.92
N PRO A 283 20.39 3.83 -18.84
CA PRO A 283 19.97 2.62 -19.55
C PRO A 283 18.55 2.11 -19.22
N ASN A 284 18.05 2.45 -18.03
CA ASN A 284 16.78 1.95 -17.48
C ASN A 284 15.62 2.95 -17.60
N ASP A 285 15.76 4.04 -18.35
CA ASP A 285 14.65 4.94 -18.65
C ASP A 285 13.70 4.33 -19.71
N TRP A 286 12.62 3.71 -19.24
CA TRP A 286 11.66 3.05 -20.12
C TRP A 286 10.83 4.02 -20.95
N ASP A 287 10.59 5.25 -20.46
CA ASP A 287 9.75 6.20 -21.20
C ASP A 287 10.49 6.71 -22.44
N THR A 288 11.78 7.02 -22.28
CA THR A 288 12.65 7.39 -23.40
C THR A 288 12.86 6.21 -24.36
N ARG A 289 13.03 4.99 -23.84
CA ARG A 289 13.17 3.78 -24.67
C ARG A 289 11.90 3.47 -25.48
N GLU A 290 10.72 3.69 -24.89
CA GLU A 290 9.45 3.55 -25.59
C GLU A 290 9.27 4.60 -26.69
N LYS A 291 9.61 5.87 -26.42
CA LYS A 291 9.58 6.94 -27.44
C LYS A 291 10.54 6.64 -28.59
N LEU A 292 11.74 6.15 -28.30
CA LEU A 292 12.70 5.71 -29.31
C LEU A 292 12.12 4.56 -30.16
N ALA A 293 11.48 3.57 -29.54
CA ALA A 293 10.84 2.47 -30.25
C ALA A 293 9.72 2.95 -31.20
N ILE A 294 8.93 3.94 -30.77
CA ILE A 294 7.91 4.59 -31.62
C ILE A 294 8.56 5.30 -32.81
N ILE A 295 9.66 6.04 -32.59
CA ILE A 295 10.39 6.71 -33.68
C ILE A 295 10.94 5.69 -34.69
N TYR A 296 11.50 4.56 -34.22
CA TYR A 296 11.94 3.48 -35.12
C TYR A 296 10.80 2.90 -35.95
N LEU A 297 9.61 2.78 -35.37
CA LEU A 297 8.44 2.27 -36.08
C LEU A 297 7.87 3.27 -37.10
N GLU A 298 7.66 4.52 -36.69
CA GLU A 298 6.94 5.51 -37.49
C GLU A 298 7.84 6.16 -38.55
N HIS A 299 9.04 6.60 -38.16
CA HIS A 299 9.94 7.34 -39.04
C HIS A 299 10.83 6.42 -39.86
N TYR A 300 11.45 5.43 -39.22
CA TYR A 300 12.38 4.52 -39.90
C TYR A 300 11.71 3.28 -40.49
N GLN A 301 10.41 3.05 -40.20
CA GLN A 301 9.64 1.87 -40.60
C GLN A 301 10.33 0.55 -40.24
N ASN A 302 11.19 0.57 -39.21
CA ASN A 302 11.99 -0.57 -38.79
C ASN A 302 11.35 -1.24 -37.57
N VAL A 303 10.44 -2.18 -37.86
CA VAL A 303 9.73 -2.95 -36.84
C VAL A 303 10.69 -3.82 -36.02
N ALA A 304 11.78 -4.31 -36.61
CA ALA A 304 12.74 -5.17 -35.91
C ALA A 304 13.43 -4.40 -34.77
N CYS A 305 13.97 -3.21 -35.05
CA CYS A 305 14.60 -2.37 -34.02
C CYS A 305 13.60 -1.91 -32.95
N ALA A 306 12.37 -1.55 -33.34
CA ALA A 306 11.32 -1.18 -32.39
C ALA A 306 10.97 -2.33 -31.43
N VAL A 307 10.91 -3.56 -31.96
CA VAL A 307 10.63 -4.77 -31.17
C VAL A 307 11.81 -5.12 -30.25
N GLU A 308 13.05 -4.98 -30.69
CA GLU A 308 14.23 -5.18 -29.83
C GLU A 308 14.22 -4.24 -28.62
N GLU A 309 13.84 -2.97 -28.82
CA GLU A 309 13.70 -2.02 -27.71
C GLU A 309 12.61 -2.43 -26.72
N LEU A 310 11.47 -2.94 -27.22
CA LEU A 310 10.42 -3.52 -26.36
C LEU A 310 10.91 -4.75 -25.60
N GLU A 311 11.68 -5.63 -26.24
CA GLU A 311 12.21 -6.82 -25.59
C GLU A 311 13.18 -6.47 -24.45
N LYS A 312 14.01 -5.44 -24.64
CA LYS A 312 14.88 -4.91 -23.58
C LYS A 312 14.06 -4.43 -22.38
N MET A 313 12.92 -3.77 -22.61
CA MET A 313 12.02 -3.35 -21.53
C MET A 313 11.32 -4.53 -20.82
N ILE A 314 10.81 -5.50 -21.58
CA ILE A 314 10.11 -6.69 -21.05
C ILE A 314 11.04 -7.56 -20.19
N ASN A 315 12.32 -7.64 -20.57
CA ASN A 315 13.35 -8.39 -19.84
C ASN A 315 14.07 -7.55 -18.78
N GLY A 316 13.80 -6.24 -18.73
CA GLY A 316 14.43 -5.30 -17.81
C GLY A 316 14.13 -5.60 -16.35
N ARG A 317 15.10 -5.33 -15.48
CA ARG A 317 14.88 -5.33 -14.02
C ARG A 317 13.89 -4.22 -13.70
N GLY A 318 12.93 -4.46 -12.82
CA GLY A 318 11.99 -3.43 -12.36
C GLY A 318 10.61 -3.47 -13.01
N ALA A 319 10.47 -4.00 -14.23
CA ALA A 319 9.21 -3.94 -15.00
C ALA A 319 8.00 -4.42 -14.16
N SER A 320 6.92 -3.64 -14.19
CA SER A 320 5.65 -4.05 -13.58
C SER A 320 4.99 -5.13 -14.43
N ARG A 321 4.02 -5.85 -13.85
CA ARG A 321 3.27 -6.86 -14.60
C ARG A 321 2.44 -6.20 -15.69
N GLU A 322 1.86 -5.06 -15.35
CA GLU A 322 1.01 -4.23 -16.17
C GLU A 322 1.79 -3.69 -17.38
N ASP A 323 2.99 -3.15 -17.16
CA ASP A 323 3.86 -2.66 -18.22
C ASP A 323 4.32 -3.79 -19.15
N CYS A 324 4.72 -4.94 -18.59
CA CYS A 324 5.03 -6.13 -19.39
C CYS A 324 3.87 -6.53 -20.31
N CYS A 325 2.64 -6.57 -19.79
CA CYS A 325 1.45 -6.88 -20.59
C CYS A 325 1.21 -5.83 -21.68
N ARG A 326 1.33 -4.55 -21.34
CA ARG A 326 1.12 -3.44 -22.28
C ARG A 326 2.13 -3.48 -23.42
N TRP A 327 3.42 -3.66 -23.13
CA TRP A 327 4.46 -3.75 -24.15
C TRP A 327 4.32 -5.00 -25.02
N LEU A 328 3.92 -6.15 -24.44
CA LEU A 328 3.63 -7.36 -25.22
C LEU A 328 2.42 -7.17 -26.15
N HIS A 329 1.38 -6.46 -25.70
CA HIS A 329 0.25 -6.08 -26.55
C HIS A 329 0.67 -5.13 -27.67
N MET A 330 1.50 -4.14 -27.36
CA MET A 330 2.04 -3.20 -28.34
C MET A 330 2.90 -3.92 -29.39
N MET A 331 3.75 -4.85 -28.95
CA MET A 331 4.56 -5.71 -29.82
C MET A 331 3.69 -6.53 -30.78
N ALA A 332 2.58 -7.12 -30.28
CA ALA A 332 1.65 -7.87 -31.10
C ALA A 332 0.97 -7.00 -32.18
N ASP A 333 0.55 -5.78 -31.81
CA ASP A 333 -0.06 -4.83 -32.74
C ASP A 333 0.94 -4.40 -33.84
N TRP A 334 2.18 -4.10 -33.45
CA TRP A 334 3.24 -3.70 -34.38
C TRP A 334 3.60 -4.82 -35.37
N GLN A 335 3.72 -6.06 -34.87
CA GLN A 335 4.00 -7.23 -35.71
C GLN A 335 2.86 -7.53 -36.70
N SER A 336 1.61 -7.36 -36.27
CA SER A 336 0.44 -7.59 -37.11
C SER A 336 0.27 -6.49 -38.18
N ARG A 337 0.33 -5.21 -37.79
CA ARG A 337 0.04 -4.08 -38.69
C ARG A 337 1.19 -3.67 -39.58
N HIS A 338 2.41 -3.64 -39.04
CA HIS A 338 3.57 -3.07 -39.75
C HIS A 338 4.44 -4.16 -40.37
N ALA A 339 4.78 -5.23 -39.63
CA ALA A 339 5.59 -6.33 -40.16
C ALA A 339 4.78 -7.39 -40.93
N ARG A 340 3.44 -7.35 -40.86
CA ARG A 340 2.52 -8.35 -41.45
C ARG A 340 2.90 -9.78 -41.07
N ASN A 341 3.37 -9.97 -39.84
CA ASN A 341 3.78 -11.26 -39.30
C ASN A 341 2.78 -11.71 -38.22
N PRO A 342 1.69 -12.40 -38.60
CA PRO A 342 0.68 -12.84 -37.64
C PRO A 342 1.24 -13.86 -36.64
N GLU A 343 2.19 -14.70 -37.05
CA GLU A 343 2.82 -15.71 -36.19
C GLU A 343 3.58 -15.05 -35.02
N ALA A 344 4.39 -14.03 -35.32
CA ALA A 344 5.11 -13.25 -34.29
C ALA A 344 4.14 -12.49 -33.37
N ALA A 345 3.03 -11.99 -33.91
CA ALA A 345 1.99 -11.33 -33.11
C ALA A 345 1.27 -12.32 -32.18
N HIS A 346 0.93 -13.53 -32.65
CA HIS A 346 0.36 -14.58 -31.81
C HIS A 346 1.34 -15.04 -30.72
N ALA A 347 2.63 -15.16 -31.05
CA ALA A 347 3.68 -15.52 -30.08
C ALA A 347 3.81 -14.48 -28.96
N ALA A 348 3.71 -13.18 -29.28
CA ALA A 348 3.68 -12.10 -28.30
C ALA A 348 2.51 -12.21 -27.32
N LEU A 349 1.30 -12.47 -27.84
CA LEU A 349 0.09 -12.63 -27.04
C LEU A 349 0.11 -13.93 -26.21
N ASP A 350 0.67 -15.02 -26.75
CA ASP A 350 0.86 -16.26 -26.01
C ASP A 350 1.80 -16.10 -24.82
N ARG A 351 2.81 -15.23 -24.92
CA ARG A 351 3.65 -14.88 -23.76
C ARG A 351 2.83 -14.25 -22.64
N ILE A 352 1.83 -13.42 -22.94
CA ILE A 352 0.93 -12.83 -21.93
C ILE A 352 0.12 -13.93 -21.25
N ILE A 353 -0.54 -14.79 -22.04
CA ILE A 353 -1.40 -15.87 -21.53
C ILE A 353 -0.61 -16.82 -20.63
N ARG A 354 0.60 -17.22 -21.07
CA ARG A 354 1.47 -18.12 -20.31
C ARG A 354 2.02 -17.49 -19.04
N ARG A 355 2.44 -16.21 -19.09
CA ARG A 355 3.06 -15.54 -17.94
C ARG A 355 2.03 -15.14 -16.88
N TYR A 356 0.79 -14.90 -17.30
CA TYR A 356 -0.25 -14.27 -16.48
C TYR A 356 -1.62 -14.96 -16.58
N PRO A 357 -1.71 -16.27 -16.33
CA PRO A 357 -2.95 -17.03 -16.52
C PRO A 357 -4.08 -16.53 -15.62
N GLY A 358 -5.32 -16.58 -16.14
CA GLY A 358 -6.54 -16.24 -15.39
C GLY A 358 -6.69 -14.77 -15.03
N THR A 359 -5.99 -13.86 -15.71
CA THR A 359 -6.16 -12.41 -15.52
C THR A 359 -6.90 -11.76 -16.66
N SER A 360 -7.45 -10.57 -16.43
CA SER A 360 -8.11 -9.77 -17.47
C SER A 360 -7.20 -9.56 -18.70
N TRP A 361 -5.90 -9.39 -18.49
CA TRP A 361 -4.89 -9.30 -19.56
C TRP A 361 -4.79 -10.57 -20.41
N ALA A 362 -4.86 -11.76 -19.79
CA ALA A 362 -4.85 -13.01 -20.54
C ALA A 362 -6.11 -13.14 -21.42
N HIS A 363 -7.28 -12.78 -20.88
CA HIS A 363 -8.52 -12.76 -21.66
C HIS A 363 -8.50 -11.73 -22.79
N GLN A 364 -7.93 -10.54 -22.56
CA GLN A 364 -7.74 -9.55 -23.61
C GLN A 364 -6.78 -10.06 -24.69
N ALA A 365 -5.71 -10.76 -24.31
CA ALA A 365 -4.79 -11.38 -25.25
C ALA A 365 -5.45 -12.50 -26.07
N GLU A 366 -6.25 -13.37 -25.44
CA GLU A 366 -7.05 -14.41 -26.13
C GLU A 366 -8.00 -13.79 -27.16
N ASN A 367 -8.73 -12.74 -26.76
CA ASN A 367 -9.61 -12.01 -27.66
C ASN A 367 -8.82 -11.39 -28.82
N ALA A 368 -7.70 -10.71 -28.54
CA ALA A 368 -6.86 -10.11 -29.57
C ALA A 368 -6.31 -11.16 -30.57
N LYS A 369 -5.90 -12.35 -30.09
CA LYS A 369 -5.46 -13.45 -30.95
C LYS A 369 -6.54 -13.88 -31.94
N SER A 370 -7.82 -13.90 -31.52
CA SER A 370 -8.93 -14.31 -32.38
C SER A 370 -9.19 -13.35 -33.56
N TYR A 371 -8.79 -12.08 -33.42
CA TYR A 371 -8.95 -11.06 -34.47
C TYR A 371 -7.77 -11.01 -35.45
N ILE A 372 -6.61 -11.57 -35.08
CA ILE A 372 -5.44 -11.66 -35.96
C ILE A 372 -5.65 -12.88 -36.87
N ARG A 373 -5.99 -12.62 -38.14
CA ARG A 373 -6.16 -13.66 -39.15
C ARG A 373 -4.80 -14.15 -39.64
N GLU A 374 -4.61 -15.47 -39.63
CA GLU A 374 -3.56 -16.11 -40.42
C GLU A 374 -3.92 -15.91 -41.90
N ASN A 375 -3.04 -15.28 -42.66
CA ASN A 375 -3.17 -15.14 -44.12
C ASN A 375 -2.51 -16.32 -44.82
#